data_AF-A0A931EJL9-F1
#
_entry.id   AF-A0A931EJL9-F1
#
_cell.length_a   1.000
_cell.length_b   1.000
_cell.length_c   1.000
_cell.angle_alpha   90.00
_cell.angle_beta   90.00
_cell.angle_gamma   90.00
#
_symmetry.space_group_name_H-M   'P 1'
#
loop_
_entity.id
_entity.type
_entity.pdbx_description
1 polymer ?
#
loop_
_entity_poly.entity_id
_entity_poly.type
_entity_poly.pdbx_seq_one_letter_code
_entity_poly.pdbx_strand_id
1 'polypeptide(L)' 'MHHLPGKGVAETGEICSRLKAIGFDGACSIELFRPEYWEWNPLDLAKIARNAALEVLSPYFEVY' A
#
# COMPACT_ATOMS: atom_id res chain seq x y z
N MET A 1 13.11 5.63 1.86
CA MET A 1 12.90 4.17 1.70
C MET A 1 11.47 3.94 1.21
N HIS A 2 11.16 4.29 -0.05
CA HIS A 2 9.80 4.14 -0.61
C HIS A 2 9.76 2.86 -1.45
N HIS A 3 9.35 1.77 -0.84
CA HIS A 3 9.11 0.50 -1.53
C HIS A 3 7.63 0.36 -1.84
N LEU A 4 7.29 -0.52 -2.78
CA LEU A 4 5.90 -0.96 -2.96
C LEU A 4 5.31 -1.41 -1.61
N PRO A 5 3.99 -1.23 -1.39
CA PRO A 5 3.33 -1.63 -0.15
C PRO A 5 3.72 -3.05 0.28
N GLY A 6 4.11 -3.22 1.55
CA GLY A 6 4.51 -4.51 2.11
C GLY A 6 5.86 -5.08 1.65
N LYS A 7 6.63 -4.36 0.81
CA LYS A 7 7.97 -4.79 0.35
C LYS A 7 9.12 -3.98 0.98
N GLY A 8 8.81 -3.14 1.96
CA GLY A 8 9.78 -2.41 2.77
C GLY A 8 9.97 -3.04 4.15
N VAL A 9 10.65 -2.33 5.04
CA VAL A 9 10.86 -2.75 6.45
C VAL A 9 9.80 -2.18 7.41
N ALA A 10 8.83 -1.42 6.89
CA ALA A 10 7.76 -0.89 7.70
C ALA A 10 6.79 -2.00 8.07
N GLU A 11 6.40 -2.06 9.35
CA GLU A 11 5.38 -2.97 9.88
C GLU A 11 3.96 -2.54 9.49
N THR A 12 3.71 -2.44 8.18
CA THR A 12 2.45 -1.87 7.64
C THR A 12 1.22 -2.63 8.12
N GLY A 13 1.32 -3.95 8.33
CA GLY A 13 0.22 -4.75 8.90
C GLY A 13 -0.14 -4.35 10.32
N GLU A 14 0.83 -3.98 11.16
CA GLU A 14 0.57 -3.50 12.53
C GLU A 14 -0.16 -2.15 12.49
N ILE A 15 0.26 -1.25 11.59
CA ILE A 15 -0.40 0.05 11.40
C ILE A 15 -1.87 -0.16 10.95
N CYS A 16 -2.10 -1.01 9.96
CA CYS A 16 -3.45 -1.35 9.49
C CYS A 16 -4.30 -1.97 10.60
N SER A 17 -3.72 -2.86 11.42
CA SER A 17 -4.39 -3.45 12.58
C SER A 17 -4.87 -2.39 13.58
N ARG A 18 -4.00 -1.43 13.90
CA ARG A 18 -4.33 -0.33 14.83
C ARG A 18 -5.41 0.60 14.26
N LEU A 19 -5.35 0.91 12.96
CA LEU A 19 -6.38 1.72 12.28
C LEU A 19 -7.74 1.00 12.27
N LYS A 20 -7.76 -0.30 11.97
CA LYS A 20 -8.98 -1.11 12.07
C LYS A 20 -9.54 -1.11 13.50
N ALA A 21 -8.68 -1.23 14.51
CA ALA A 21 -9.10 -1.27 15.92
C ALA A 21 -9.79 0.01 16.40
N ILE A 22 -9.50 1.16 15.79
CA ILE A 22 -10.19 2.44 16.08
C ILE A 22 -11.40 2.70 15.18
N GLY A 23 -11.76 1.75 14.32
CA GLY A 23 -12.93 1.86 13.44
C GLY A 23 -12.70 2.69 12.16
N PHE A 24 -11.45 2.80 11.69
CA PHE A 24 -11.18 3.46 10.41
C PHE A 24 -11.83 2.70 9.24
N ASP A 25 -12.61 3.42 8.43
CA ASP A 25 -13.33 2.92 7.24
C ASP A 25 -13.08 3.79 5.99
N GLY A 26 -12.07 4.66 6.05
CA GLY A 26 -11.73 5.59 4.97
C GLY A 26 -10.88 4.98 3.86
N ALA A 27 -10.51 5.82 2.88
CA ALA A 27 -9.69 5.43 1.76
C ALA A 27 -8.22 5.20 2.16
N CYS A 28 -7.58 4.20 1.55
CA CYS A 28 -6.13 3.98 1.61
C CYS A 28 -5.47 4.48 0.31
N SER A 29 -4.60 5.47 0.41
CA SER A 29 -3.85 6.02 -0.74
C SER A 29 -2.43 5.44 -0.82
N ILE A 30 -1.92 5.26 -2.04
CA ILE A 30 -0.54 4.81 -2.29
C ILE A 30 0.30 6.02 -2.68
N GLU A 31 1.35 6.31 -1.90
CA GLU A 31 2.27 7.42 -2.16
C GLU A 31 3.72 6.92 -2.22
N LEU A 32 4.36 7.07 -3.38
CA LEU A 32 5.70 6.56 -3.66
C LEU A 32 6.59 7.69 -4.20
N PHE A 33 7.74 7.91 -3.56
CA PHE A 33 8.74 8.90 -3.97
C PHE A 33 10.09 8.22 -4.19
N ARG A 34 10.12 7.29 -5.15
CA ARG A 34 11.33 6.56 -5.52
C ARG A 34 11.72 6.89 -6.97
N PRO A 35 12.85 7.58 -7.20
CA PRO A 35 13.27 7.97 -8.55
C PRO A 35 13.34 6.83 -9.55
N GLU A 36 13.75 5.64 -9.10
CA GLU A 36 13.85 4.46 -9.97
C GLU A 36 12.49 4.00 -10.53
N TYR A 37 11.38 4.33 -9.86
CA TYR A 37 10.04 4.04 -10.36
C TYR A 37 9.55 5.08 -11.38
N TRP A 38 10.19 6.24 -11.50
CA TRP A 38 9.82 7.25 -12.51
C TRP A 38 10.15 6.80 -13.93
N GLU A 39 11.14 5.93 -14.08
CA GLU A 39 11.53 5.35 -15.36
C GLU A 39 10.61 4.19 -15.81
N TRP A 40 9.68 3.76 -14.95
CA TRP A 40 8.77 2.66 -15.27
C TRP A 40 7.56 3.15 -16.05
N ASN A 41 6.92 2.26 -16.81
CA ASN A 41 5.62 2.57 -17.39
C ASN A 41 4.62 2.92 -16.27
N PRO A 42 3.97 4.09 -16.30
CA PRO A 42 3.09 4.53 -15.22
C PRO A 42 1.90 3.61 -14.96
N LEU A 43 1.31 3.02 -16.01
CA LEU A 43 0.16 2.12 -15.88
C LEU A 43 0.58 0.80 -15.24
N ASP A 44 1.74 0.28 -15.60
CA ASP A 44 2.26 -0.96 -15.01
C ASP A 44 2.65 -0.75 -13.55
N LEU A 45 3.31 0.37 -13.22
CA LEU A 45 3.59 0.76 -11.85
C LEU A 45 2.31 0.86 -11.01
N ALA A 46 1.27 1.51 -11.54
CA ALA A 46 -0.01 1.64 -10.84
C ALA A 46 -0.67 0.28 -10.55
N LYS A 47 -0.65 -0.65 -11.53
CA LYS A 47 -1.18 -2.01 -11.34
C LYS A 47 -0.40 -2.80 -10.29
N ILE A 48 0.93 -2.77 -10.37
CA ILE A 48 1.81 -3.46 -9.43
C ILE A 48 1.63 -2.91 -8.01
N ALA A 49 1.59 -1.58 -7.88
CA ALA A 49 1.39 -0.91 -6.60
C ALA A 49 0.01 -1.23 -6.00
N ARG A 50 -1.05 -1.22 -6.81
CA ARG A 50 -2.39 -1.63 -6.38
C ARG A 50 -2.40 -3.08 -5.88
N ASN A 51 -1.83 -4.02 -6.62
CA ASN A 51 -1.79 -5.42 -6.22
C ASN A 51 -1.03 -5.61 -4.90
N ALA A 52 0.13 -4.95 -4.76
CA ALA A 52 0.88 -4.95 -3.51
C ALA A 52 0.10 -4.34 -2.34
N ALA A 53 -0.67 -3.28 -2.58
CA ALA A 53 -1.55 -2.70 -1.56
C ALA A 53 -2.67 -3.68 -1.16
N LEU A 54 -3.30 -4.36 -2.11
CA LEU A 54 -4.36 -5.34 -1.81
C LEU A 54 -3.84 -6.51 -0.97
N GLU A 55 -2.62 -7.01 -1.24
CA GLU A 55 -1.98 -8.04 -0.42
C GLU A 55 -1.87 -7.62 1.06
N VAL A 56 -1.56 -6.34 1.31
CA VAL A 56 -1.40 -5.80 2.67
C VAL A 56 -2.74 -5.44 3.32
N LEU A 57 -3.67 -4.86 2.56
CA LEU A 57 -4.89 -4.24 3.11
C LEU A 57 -6.05 -5.21 3.29
N SER A 58 -6.19 -6.20 2.42
CA SER A 58 -7.33 -7.14 2.41
C SER A 58 -7.55 -7.93 3.72
N PRO A 59 -6.55 -8.20 4.58
CA PRO A 59 -6.81 -8.79 5.90
C PRO A 59 -7.49 -7.83 6.90
N TYR A 60 -7.39 -6.51 6.65
CA TYR A 60 -7.81 -5.49 7.61
C TYR A 60 -9.06 -4.74 7.16
N PHE A 61 -9.19 -4.45 5.86
CA PHE A 61 -10.24 -3.60 5.31
C PHE A 61 -10.91 -4.27 4.10
N GLU A 62 -12.18 -3.96 3.87
CA GLU A 62 -12.88 -4.30 2.64
C GLU A 62 -12.37 -3.37 1.52
N VAL A 63 -11.67 -3.94 0.55
CA VAL A 63 -11.01 -3.22 -0.55
C VAL A 63 -11.44 -3.81 -1.90
N TYR A 64 -11.89 -2.96 -2.82
CA TYR A 64 -12.47 -3.33 -4.12
C TYR A 64 -11.62 -2.91 -5.33
#